data_AF-A0A9P5JGN4-F1
#
_entry.id   AF-A0A9P5JGN4-F1
#
_cell.length_a   1.000
_cell.length_b   1.000
_cell.length_c   1.000
_cell.angle_alpha   90.00
_cell.angle_beta   90.00
_cell.angle_gamma   90.00
#
_symmetry.space_group_name_H-M   'P 1'
#
loop_
_entity.id
_entity.type
_entity.pdbx_description
1 polymer ?
#
loop_
_entity_poly.entity_id
_entity_poly.type
_entity_poly.pdbx_seq_one_letter_code
_entity_poly.pdbx_strand_id
1 'polypeptide(L)'
;MPFPPPPPPSGHPPPPHGPHKRLGGDPYLQYQPHFAFSLPVQILCNGMILTLAGVLLIHLVLTAQYHWALARVNYLFQLSAICMLCINVIASTIVVFATVHSDSRTWPYMLDYIAVTVPVNSWSLTEKILWYTLEAVTSGLAHITHIQFLTLMYPSKLEARLIFILLGPLAVASSAMQYCSLSPHQTAQDLGDAIRGICNTTLALLFTAALFIWGFIVNRKRAWRTDGGTAVFGASAIILAIMSIVINFILVFMDEMLWLPSLLWAVVMWQYVPLTIHSLLLFFLSKNPATPAQWY
;
A
#
# COMPACT_ATOMS: atom_id res chain seq x y z
N MET A 1 32.09 1.21 -46.94
CA MET A 1 33.24 2.11 -46.81
C MET A 1 33.21 2.70 -45.41
N PRO A 2 34.21 2.45 -44.54
CA PRO A 2 34.24 3.03 -43.20
C PRO A 2 34.58 4.53 -43.28
N PHE A 3 33.90 5.34 -42.48
CA PHE A 3 34.17 6.78 -42.35
C PHE A 3 35.57 7.01 -41.76
N PRO A 4 36.32 8.03 -42.22
CA PRO A 4 37.61 8.37 -41.63
C PRO A 4 37.42 8.91 -40.19
N PRO A 5 38.38 8.65 -39.28
CA PRO A 5 38.33 9.16 -37.92
C PRO A 5 38.39 10.69 -37.89
N PRO A 6 37.76 11.34 -36.89
CA PRO A 6 37.80 12.78 -36.75
C PRO A 6 39.24 13.27 -36.44
N PRO A 7 39.61 14.47 -36.90
CA PRO A 7 40.93 15.03 -36.64
C PRO A 7 41.15 15.28 -35.14
N PRO A 8 42.40 15.18 -34.65
CA PRO A 8 42.71 15.47 -33.26
C PRO A 8 42.39 16.95 -32.94
N PRO A 9 41.91 17.25 -31.72
CA PRO A 9 41.57 18.61 -31.31
C PRO A 9 42.80 19.51 -31.43
N SER A 10 42.62 20.64 -32.12
CA SER A 10 43.62 21.71 -32.25
C SER A 10 44.11 22.13 -30.86
N GLY A 11 45.42 22.01 -30.64
CA GLY A 11 46.09 22.25 -29.37
C GLY A 11 46.05 23.70 -28.90
N HIS A 12 44.89 24.16 -28.45
CA HIS A 12 44.79 25.27 -27.53
C HIS A 12 45.02 24.74 -26.12
N PRO A 13 46.01 25.27 -25.37
CA PRO A 13 46.14 24.94 -23.96
C PRO A 13 44.85 25.32 -23.24
N PRO A 14 44.37 24.49 -22.29
CA PRO A 14 43.21 24.85 -21.48
C PRO A 14 43.49 26.20 -20.78
N PRO A 15 42.48 27.08 -20.67
CA PRO A 15 42.66 28.34 -19.98
C PRO A 15 43.22 28.09 -18.58
N PRO A 16 44.16 28.92 -18.09
CA PRO A 16 44.80 28.70 -16.81
C PRO A 16 43.72 28.57 -15.74
N HIS A 17 43.80 27.48 -14.97
CA HIS A 17 42.96 27.25 -13.80
C HIS A 17 43.17 28.42 -12.82
N GLY A 18 42.34 29.45 -12.95
CA GLY A 18 42.16 30.44 -11.91
C GLY A 18 41.81 29.72 -10.60
N PRO A 19 42.05 30.35 -9.45
CA PRO A 19 41.71 29.74 -8.17
C PRO A 19 40.27 29.25 -8.25
N HIS A 20 40.06 27.93 -8.11
CA HIS A 20 38.74 27.34 -8.07
C HIS A 20 38.01 28.02 -6.91
N LYS A 21 37.25 29.07 -7.24
CA LYS A 21 36.22 29.61 -6.38
C LYS A 21 35.37 28.39 -6.09
N ARG A 22 35.43 27.87 -4.87
CA ARG A 22 34.51 26.82 -4.43
C ARG A 22 33.13 27.45 -4.60
N LEU A 23 32.47 27.18 -5.73
CA LEU A 23 31.07 27.47 -5.92
C LEU A 23 30.40 26.84 -4.70
N GLY A 24 29.86 27.67 -3.82
CA GLY A 24 29.23 27.22 -2.60
C GLY A 24 28.05 26.33 -2.99
N GLY A 25 28.23 25.02 -2.86
CA GLY A 25 27.26 24.02 -3.29
C GLY A 25 27.07 23.95 -4.81
N ASP A 26 26.66 22.79 -5.29
CA ASP A 26 26.11 22.66 -6.65
C ASP A 26 24.72 23.33 -6.65
N PRO A 27 24.50 24.42 -7.43
CA PRO A 27 23.24 25.13 -7.46
C PRO A 27 22.09 24.29 -8.03
N TYR A 28 22.37 23.14 -8.66
CA TYR A 28 21.34 22.23 -9.15
C TYR A 28 20.76 21.34 -8.06
N LEU A 29 21.47 21.12 -6.95
CA LEU A 29 20.99 20.32 -5.80
C LEU A 29 19.71 20.90 -5.19
N GLN A 30 19.51 22.21 -5.23
CA GLN A 30 18.31 22.85 -4.68
C GLN A 30 17.02 22.51 -5.45
N TYR A 31 17.15 22.02 -6.68
CA TYR A 31 16.02 21.61 -7.52
C TYR A 31 15.78 20.09 -7.47
N GLN A 32 16.60 19.32 -6.74
CA GLN A 32 16.35 17.90 -6.57
C GLN A 32 15.16 17.67 -5.64
N PRO A 33 14.24 16.76 -6.00
CA PRO A 33 13.14 16.44 -5.12
C PRO A 33 13.67 15.78 -3.84
N HIS A 34 12.90 15.90 -2.76
CA HIS A 34 13.22 15.22 -1.51
C HIS A 34 13.42 13.72 -1.74
N PHE A 35 14.31 13.10 -0.97
CA PHE A 35 14.68 11.69 -1.11
C PHE A 35 13.48 10.73 -1.20
N ALA A 36 12.38 11.03 -0.51
CA ALA A 36 11.16 10.23 -0.52
C ALA A 36 10.46 10.12 -1.90
N PHE A 37 10.71 11.08 -2.80
CA PHE A 37 10.18 11.11 -4.17
C PHE A 37 11.20 10.64 -5.21
N SER A 38 12.26 9.97 -4.77
CA SER A 38 13.30 9.48 -5.66
C SER A 38 12.95 8.11 -6.25
N LEU A 39 13.41 7.87 -7.48
CA LEU A 39 13.24 6.60 -8.19
C LEU A 39 13.82 5.40 -7.41
N PRO A 40 15.02 5.46 -6.79
CA PRO A 40 15.53 4.34 -6.00
C PRO A 40 14.62 3.99 -4.82
N VAL A 41 14.05 5.00 -4.16
CA VAL A 41 13.09 4.79 -3.06
C VAL A 41 11.81 4.17 -3.58
N GLN A 42 11.26 4.64 -4.71
CA GLN A 42 10.08 4.05 -5.32
C GLN A 42 10.29 2.56 -5.65
N ILE A 43 11.42 2.20 -6.29
CA ILE A 43 11.75 0.81 -6.62
C ILE A 43 11.91 -0.05 -5.35
N LEU A 44 12.62 0.47 -4.35
CA LEU A 44 12.82 -0.21 -3.07
C LEU A 44 11.48 -0.47 -2.37
N CYS A 45 10.64 0.56 -2.24
CA CYS A 45 9.33 0.48 -1.60
C CYS A 45 8.41 -0.48 -2.36
N ASN A 46 8.34 -0.41 -3.70
CA ASN A 46 7.58 -1.36 -4.50
C ASN A 46 8.05 -2.81 -4.27
N GLY A 47 9.37 -3.05 -4.21
CA GLY A 47 9.94 -4.36 -3.90
C GLY A 47 9.57 -4.88 -2.50
N MET A 48 9.62 -4.00 -1.49
CA MET A 48 9.20 -4.32 -0.13
C MET A 48 7.70 -4.67 -0.07
N ILE A 49 6.85 -3.84 -0.69
CA ILE A 49 5.40 -4.04 -0.72
C ILE A 49 5.07 -5.35 -1.45
N LEU A 50 5.73 -5.63 -2.59
CA LEU A 50 5.54 -6.88 -3.32
C LEU A 50 5.96 -8.09 -2.49
N THR A 51 7.06 -8.00 -1.74
CA THR A 51 7.50 -9.07 -0.85
C THR A 51 6.49 -9.30 0.28
N LEU A 52 6.03 -8.23 0.92
CA LEU A 52 5.00 -8.29 1.96
C LEU A 52 3.70 -8.89 1.42
N ALA A 53 3.26 -8.48 0.24
CA ALA A 53 2.05 -8.99 -0.39
C ALA A 53 2.20 -10.46 -0.82
N GLY A 54 3.35 -10.83 -1.38
CA GLY A 54 3.67 -12.19 -1.79
C GLY A 54 3.74 -13.16 -0.62
N VAL A 55 4.42 -12.80 0.47
CA VAL A 55 4.47 -13.62 1.70
C VAL A 55 3.06 -13.81 2.26
N LEU A 56 2.25 -12.75 2.29
CA LEU A 56 0.87 -12.83 2.75
C LEU A 56 0.00 -13.73 1.84
N LEU A 57 0.15 -13.62 0.52
CA LEU A 57 -0.55 -14.48 -0.43
C LEU A 57 -0.18 -15.96 -0.24
N ILE A 58 1.12 -16.27 -0.16
CA ILE A 58 1.61 -17.64 0.10
C ILE A 58 1.02 -18.16 1.40
N HIS A 59 1.05 -17.34 2.45
CA HIS A 59 0.48 -17.68 3.75
C HIS A 59 -1.02 -17.98 3.68
N LEU A 60 -1.81 -17.17 2.98
CA LEU A 60 -3.26 -17.37 2.81
C LEU A 60 -3.60 -18.62 2.00
N VAL A 61 -2.78 -18.96 1.00
CA VAL A 61 -2.96 -20.19 0.22
C VAL A 61 -2.60 -21.42 1.05
N LEU A 62 -1.48 -21.40 1.77
CA LEU A 62 -1.06 -22.52 2.62
C LEU A 62 -2.01 -22.76 3.80
N THR A 63 -2.68 -21.70 4.27
CA THR A 63 -3.67 -21.80 5.36
C THR A 63 -5.11 -21.86 4.89
N ALA A 64 -5.36 -22.08 3.60
CA ALA A 64 -6.70 -22.04 2.99
C ALA A 64 -7.69 -22.98 3.70
N GLN A 65 -7.26 -24.19 4.04
CA GLN A 65 -8.11 -25.21 4.66
C GLN A 65 -8.76 -24.72 5.98
N TYR A 66 -8.02 -23.92 6.77
CA TYR A 66 -8.50 -23.40 8.05
C TYR A 66 -9.43 -22.20 7.87
N HIS A 67 -9.02 -21.24 7.04
CA HIS A 67 -9.78 -20.01 6.83
C HIS A 67 -11.09 -20.24 6.09
N TRP A 68 -11.10 -21.20 5.16
CA TRP A 68 -12.30 -21.63 4.47
C TRP A 68 -13.32 -22.26 5.41
N ALA A 69 -12.87 -23.05 6.39
CA ALA A 69 -13.78 -23.66 7.37
C ALA A 69 -14.33 -22.62 8.37
N LEU A 70 -13.51 -21.64 8.77
CA LEU A 70 -13.86 -20.66 9.80
C LEU A 70 -14.72 -19.51 9.27
N ALA A 71 -14.30 -18.83 8.19
CA ALA A 71 -14.93 -17.61 7.71
C ALA A 71 -14.75 -17.42 6.19
N ARG A 72 -15.50 -18.21 5.40
CA ARG A 72 -15.43 -18.25 3.92
C ARG A 72 -15.44 -16.88 3.25
N VAL A 73 -16.37 -16.01 3.65
CA VAL A 73 -16.55 -14.69 3.03
C VAL A 73 -15.34 -13.79 3.30
N ASN A 74 -14.86 -13.78 4.55
CA ASN A 74 -13.67 -13.02 4.90
C ASN A 74 -12.42 -13.54 4.16
N TYR A 75 -12.28 -14.86 4.06
CA TYR A 75 -11.19 -15.48 3.32
C TYR A 75 -11.21 -15.09 1.83
N LEU A 76 -12.38 -15.13 1.19
CA LEU A 76 -12.53 -14.74 -0.21
C LEU A 76 -12.19 -13.26 -0.43
N PHE A 77 -12.68 -12.37 0.43
CA PHE A 77 -12.33 -10.95 0.34
C PHE A 77 -10.84 -10.74 0.53
N GLN A 78 -10.24 -11.33 1.57
CA GLN A 78 -8.82 -11.19 1.84
C GLN A 78 -7.95 -11.73 0.70
N LEU A 79 -8.30 -12.91 0.15
CA LEU A 79 -7.60 -13.49 -1.00
C LEU A 79 -7.75 -12.62 -2.26
N SER A 80 -8.95 -12.11 -2.53
CA SER A 80 -9.17 -11.23 -3.68
C SER A 80 -8.40 -9.92 -3.54
N ALA A 81 -8.34 -9.36 -2.34
CA ALA A 81 -7.71 -8.10 -2.08
C ALA A 81 -6.18 -8.18 -2.15
N ILE A 82 -5.58 -9.26 -1.62
CA ILE A 82 -4.14 -9.48 -1.73
C ILE A 82 -3.72 -9.76 -3.17
N CYS A 83 -4.53 -10.51 -3.93
CA CYS A 83 -4.28 -10.74 -5.36
C CYS A 83 -4.34 -9.41 -6.13
N MET A 84 -5.32 -8.56 -5.85
CA MET A 84 -5.43 -7.27 -6.52
C MET A 84 -4.26 -6.33 -6.16
N LEU A 85 -3.83 -6.32 -4.90
CA LEU A 85 -2.65 -5.59 -4.46
C LEU A 85 -1.37 -6.08 -5.16
N CYS A 86 -1.19 -7.40 -5.30
CA CYS A 86 -0.09 -7.97 -6.07
C CYS A 86 -0.11 -7.51 -7.53
N ILE A 87 -1.28 -7.57 -8.18
CA ILE A 87 -1.44 -7.12 -9.57
C ILE A 87 -1.10 -5.62 -9.68
N ASN A 88 -1.60 -4.79 -8.76
CA ASN A 88 -1.32 -3.37 -8.72
C ASN A 88 0.19 -3.07 -8.62
N VAL A 89 0.88 -3.68 -7.65
CA VAL A 89 2.31 -3.43 -7.41
C VAL A 89 3.19 -4.03 -8.52
N ILE A 90 2.81 -5.19 -9.09
CA ILE A 90 3.49 -5.76 -10.26
C ILE A 90 3.33 -4.84 -11.46
N ALA A 91 2.12 -4.37 -11.74
CA ALA A 91 1.85 -3.45 -12.85
C ALA A 91 2.62 -2.13 -12.67
N SER A 92 2.61 -1.53 -11.47
CA SER A 92 3.40 -0.34 -11.13
C SER A 92 4.89 -0.58 -11.40
N THR A 93 5.45 -1.69 -10.91
CA THR A 93 6.86 -2.04 -11.11
C THR A 93 7.21 -2.23 -12.59
N ILE A 94 6.35 -2.90 -13.38
CA ILE A 94 6.56 -3.08 -14.82
C ILE A 94 6.59 -1.73 -15.54
N VAL A 95 5.64 -0.84 -15.22
CA VAL A 95 5.57 0.50 -15.82
C VAL A 95 6.79 1.33 -15.46
N VAL A 96 7.17 1.36 -14.17
CA VAL A 96 8.38 2.06 -13.71
C VAL A 96 9.62 1.55 -14.45
N PHE A 97 9.83 0.23 -14.52
CA PHE A 97 10.99 -0.32 -15.22
C PHE A 97 10.95 -0.09 -16.74
N ALA A 98 9.78 -0.12 -17.36
CA ALA A 98 9.64 0.17 -18.78
C ALA A 98 10.00 1.63 -19.09
N THR A 99 9.53 2.58 -18.27
CA THR A 99 9.85 4.01 -18.40
C THR A 99 11.34 4.25 -18.19
N VAL A 100 11.91 3.75 -17.09
CA VAL A 100 13.34 3.90 -16.76
C VAL A 100 14.24 3.28 -17.84
N HIS A 101 13.84 2.14 -18.41
CA HIS A 101 14.56 1.50 -19.51
C HIS A 101 14.50 2.34 -20.79
N SER A 102 13.36 2.95 -21.09
CA SER A 102 13.22 3.89 -22.22
C SER A 102 14.11 5.11 -22.03
N ASP A 103 14.06 5.74 -20.87
CA ASP A 103 14.79 6.97 -20.56
C ASP A 103 16.31 6.74 -20.59
N SER A 104 16.76 5.56 -20.13
CA SER A 104 18.17 5.15 -20.19
C SER A 104 18.75 5.09 -21.62
N ARG A 105 17.87 4.96 -22.64
CA ARG A 105 18.26 4.88 -24.06
C ARG A 105 18.20 6.22 -24.78
N THR A 106 17.72 7.26 -24.11
CA THR A 106 17.69 8.62 -24.64
C THR A 106 18.76 9.46 -23.98
N TRP A 107 19.39 10.37 -24.72
CA TRP A 107 20.34 11.32 -24.13
C TRP A 107 19.67 12.06 -22.96
N PRO A 108 20.27 12.11 -21.75
CA PRO A 108 21.70 11.94 -21.46
C PRO A 108 22.17 10.52 -21.05
N TYR A 109 21.44 9.46 -21.43
CA TYR A 109 21.76 8.05 -21.19
C TYR A 109 22.01 7.71 -19.72
N MET A 110 21.16 8.27 -18.85
CA MET A 110 21.18 8.06 -17.41
C MET A 110 19.77 7.80 -16.90
N LEU A 111 19.67 7.25 -15.69
CA LEU A 111 18.39 7.09 -15.03
C LEU A 111 18.00 8.42 -14.38
N ASP A 112 16.75 8.82 -14.54
CA ASP A 112 16.22 9.96 -13.80
C ASP A 112 16.21 9.63 -12.30
N TYR A 113 16.57 10.60 -11.48
CA TYR A 113 16.49 10.48 -10.03
C TYR A 113 15.03 10.59 -9.55
N ILE A 114 14.15 11.21 -10.33
CA ILE A 114 12.76 11.47 -9.96
C ILE A 114 11.92 10.20 -10.12
N ALA A 115 11.03 9.94 -9.15
CA ALA A 115 10.09 8.82 -9.23
C ALA A 115 9.16 8.95 -10.47
N VAL A 116 8.86 7.81 -11.09
CA VAL A 116 7.99 7.76 -12.26
C VAL A 116 6.53 7.86 -11.82
N THR A 117 5.81 8.87 -12.31
CA THR A 117 4.37 9.03 -12.08
C THR A 117 3.57 7.97 -12.84
N VAL A 118 2.63 7.34 -12.14
CA VAL A 118 1.71 6.35 -12.72
C VAL A 118 0.29 6.77 -12.32
N PRO A 119 -0.66 6.88 -13.27
CA PRO A 119 -0.56 6.57 -14.70
C PRO A 119 0.31 7.57 -15.48
N VAL A 120 0.96 7.10 -16.56
CA VAL A 120 1.83 7.97 -17.39
C VAL A 120 0.96 8.94 -18.19
N ASN A 121 1.42 10.19 -18.35
CA ASN A 121 0.67 11.23 -19.06
C ASN A 121 0.29 10.85 -20.51
N SER A 122 1.17 10.09 -21.18
CA SER A 122 1.01 9.60 -22.56
C SER A 122 -0.03 8.49 -22.73
N TRP A 123 -0.55 7.92 -21.64
CA TRP A 123 -1.54 6.85 -21.71
C TRP A 123 -2.84 7.33 -22.33
N SER A 124 -3.44 6.43 -23.12
CA SER A 124 -4.80 6.57 -23.62
C SER A 124 -5.80 6.66 -22.46
N LEU A 125 -6.98 7.23 -22.75
CA LEU A 125 -8.07 7.31 -21.77
C LEU A 125 -8.43 5.91 -21.22
N THR A 126 -8.43 4.89 -22.07
CA THR A 126 -8.74 3.51 -21.66
C THR A 126 -7.72 2.97 -20.66
N GLU A 127 -6.42 3.18 -20.89
CA GLU A 127 -5.37 2.76 -19.96
C GLU A 127 -5.48 3.48 -18.62
N LYS A 128 -5.77 4.79 -18.63
CA LYS A 128 -6.01 5.56 -17.41
C LYS A 128 -7.22 5.06 -16.64
N ILE A 129 -8.34 4.79 -17.33
CA ILE A 129 -9.55 4.23 -16.69
C ILE A 129 -9.23 2.88 -16.05
N LEU A 130 -8.54 1.98 -16.77
CA LEU A 130 -8.18 0.67 -16.23
C LEU A 130 -7.27 0.78 -15.00
N TRP A 131 -6.33 1.73 -15.00
CA TRP A 131 -5.48 2.01 -13.85
C TRP A 131 -6.27 2.45 -12.63
N TYR A 132 -7.11 3.47 -12.78
CA TYR A 132 -7.93 3.95 -11.67
C TYR A 132 -8.97 2.91 -11.22
N THR A 133 -9.46 2.05 -12.11
CA THR A 133 -10.28 0.89 -11.72
C THR A 133 -9.48 -0.11 -10.89
N LEU A 134 -8.23 -0.42 -11.27
CA LEU A 134 -7.36 -1.31 -10.51
C LEU A 134 -7.10 -0.75 -9.10
N GLU A 135 -6.79 0.54 -8.98
CA GLU A 135 -6.59 1.18 -7.69
C GLU A 135 -7.89 1.27 -6.87
N ALA A 136 -9.02 1.62 -7.50
CA ALA A 136 -10.34 1.68 -6.85
C ALA A 136 -10.76 0.33 -6.29
N VAL A 137 -10.59 -0.75 -7.06
CA VAL A 137 -10.90 -2.11 -6.61
C VAL A 137 -9.94 -2.56 -5.52
N THR A 138 -8.65 -2.26 -5.63
CA THR A 138 -7.66 -2.58 -4.59
C THR A 138 -8.01 -1.89 -3.27
N SER A 139 -8.30 -0.59 -3.31
CA SER A 139 -8.73 0.19 -2.15
C SER A 139 -10.05 -0.33 -1.57
N GLY A 140 -11.05 -0.57 -2.43
CA GLY A 140 -12.36 -1.04 -1.99
C GLY A 140 -12.28 -2.40 -1.30
N LEU A 141 -11.54 -3.35 -1.90
CA LEU A 141 -11.33 -4.66 -1.30
C LEU A 141 -10.55 -4.58 0.02
N ALA A 142 -9.57 -3.68 0.13
CA ALA A 142 -8.86 -3.42 1.39
C ALA A 142 -9.81 -2.98 2.51
N HIS A 143 -10.62 -1.95 2.25
CA HIS A 143 -11.56 -1.45 3.24
C HIS A 143 -12.67 -2.46 3.55
N ILE A 144 -13.22 -3.16 2.55
CA ILE A 144 -14.27 -4.18 2.76
C ILE A 144 -13.75 -5.31 3.63
N THR A 145 -12.53 -5.81 3.37
CA THR A 145 -11.92 -6.84 4.22
C THR A 145 -11.84 -6.33 5.66
N HIS A 146 -11.59 -5.04 5.88
CA HIS A 146 -11.34 -4.43 7.20
C HIS A 146 -12.60 -4.26 8.01
N ILE A 147 -13.64 -3.80 7.33
CA ILE A 147 -15.00 -3.77 7.85
C ILE A 147 -15.42 -5.20 8.20
N GLN A 148 -15.23 -6.16 7.29
CA GLN A 148 -15.61 -7.55 7.52
C GLN A 148 -14.93 -8.12 8.76
N PHE A 149 -13.64 -7.84 8.96
CA PHE A 149 -12.92 -8.28 10.14
C PHE A 149 -13.44 -7.66 11.44
N LEU A 150 -13.74 -6.35 11.47
CA LEU A 150 -14.41 -5.75 12.62
C LEU A 150 -15.74 -6.44 12.91
N THR A 151 -16.57 -6.67 11.89
CA THR A 151 -17.88 -7.30 12.09
C THR A 151 -17.79 -8.72 12.67
N LEU A 152 -16.68 -9.43 12.45
CA LEU A 152 -16.44 -10.75 13.05
C LEU A 152 -16.00 -10.68 14.52
N MET A 153 -15.35 -9.60 14.95
CA MET A 153 -14.92 -9.43 16.34
C MET A 153 -16.07 -9.08 17.28
N TYR A 154 -17.08 -8.37 16.79
CA TYR A 154 -18.23 -7.97 17.58
C TYR A 154 -19.31 -9.06 17.57
N PRO A 155 -19.70 -9.59 18.74
CA PRO A 155 -20.61 -10.74 18.82
C PRO A 155 -22.07 -10.39 18.46
N SER A 156 -22.46 -9.10 18.57
CA SER A 156 -23.85 -8.68 18.32
C SER A 156 -24.11 -8.37 16.85
N LYS A 157 -25.23 -8.89 16.32
CA LYS A 157 -25.72 -8.57 14.98
C LYS A 157 -26.02 -7.07 14.80
N LEU A 158 -26.39 -6.37 15.87
CA LEU A 158 -26.66 -4.93 15.82
C LEU A 158 -25.35 -4.14 15.68
N GLU A 159 -24.32 -4.51 16.44
CA GLU A 159 -22.99 -3.90 16.36
C GLU A 159 -22.37 -4.09 14.97
N ALA A 160 -22.45 -5.31 14.43
CA ALA A 160 -21.98 -5.62 13.09
C ALA A 160 -22.71 -4.78 12.01
N ARG A 161 -24.03 -4.62 12.12
CA ARG A 161 -24.80 -3.75 11.21
C ARG A 161 -24.42 -2.28 11.34
N LEU A 162 -24.20 -1.80 12.57
CA LEU A 162 -23.79 -0.42 12.81
C LEU A 162 -22.41 -0.14 12.20
N ILE A 163 -21.44 -1.05 12.38
CA ILE A 163 -20.11 -0.97 11.77
C ILE A 163 -20.25 -0.91 10.24
N PHE A 164 -21.05 -1.80 9.64
CA PHE A 164 -21.22 -1.85 8.19
C PHE A 164 -21.88 -0.57 7.64
N ILE A 165 -22.93 -0.07 8.31
CA ILE A 165 -23.64 1.16 7.90
C ILE A 165 -22.74 2.39 8.07
N LEU A 166 -21.87 2.41 9.08
CA LEU A 166 -20.99 3.54 9.34
C LEU A 166 -19.77 3.54 8.40
N LEU A 167 -19.06 2.42 8.27
CA LEU A 167 -17.81 2.35 7.53
C LEU A 167 -18.02 2.05 6.03
N GLY A 168 -19.09 1.34 5.66
CA GLY A 168 -19.36 0.96 4.28
C GLY A 168 -19.45 2.15 3.31
N PRO A 169 -20.24 3.20 3.62
CA PRO A 169 -20.32 4.38 2.76
C PRO A 169 -18.98 5.11 2.60
N LEU A 170 -18.17 5.20 3.66
CA LEU A 170 -16.83 5.81 3.61
C LEU A 170 -15.89 5.01 2.70
N ALA A 171 -15.94 3.68 2.77
CA ALA A 171 -15.13 2.81 1.91
C ALA A 171 -15.51 2.95 0.42
N VAL A 172 -16.81 3.01 0.13
CA VAL A 172 -17.32 3.23 -1.22
C VAL A 172 -16.93 4.62 -1.72
N ALA A 173 -17.12 5.67 -0.90
CA ALA A 173 -16.74 7.03 -1.26
C ALA A 173 -15.25 7.13 -1.58
N SER A 174 -14.37 6.64 -0.69
CA SER A 174 -12.91 6.63 -0.92
C SER A 174 -12.53 5.94 -2.24
N SER A 175 -13.13 4.78 -2.51
CA SER A 175 -12.84 4.00 -3.72
C SER A 175 -13.36 4.69 -4.99
N ALA A 176 -14.54 5.32 -4.92
CA ALA A 176 -15.14 6.02 -6.04
C ALA A 176 -14.40 7.32 -6.38
N MET A 177 -13.88 8.03 -5.38
CA MET A 177 -13.12 9.27 -5.58
C MET A 177 -11.83 9.08 -6.38
N GLN A 178 -11.34 7.85 -6.58
CA GLN A 178 -10.22 7.58 -7.47
C GLN A 178 -10.50 7.96 -8.93
N TYR A 179 -11.77 7.97 -9.34
CA TYR A 179 -12.14 8.39 -10.69
C TYR A 179 -12.11 9.92 -10.87
N CYS A 180 -12.03 10.71 -9.80
CA CYS A 180 -11.91 12.16 -9.90
C CYS A 180 -10.62 12.59 -10.62
N SER A 181 -9.57 11.78 -10.55
CA SER A 181 -8.30 11.99 -11.26
C SER A 181 -8.43 11.92 -12.78
N LEU A 182 -9.55 11.41 -13.34
CA LEU A 182 -9.86 11.47 -14.77
C LEU A 182 -10.41 12.84 -15.23
N SER A 183 -10.81 13.70 -14.28
CA SER A 183 -11.41 14.98 -14.62
C SER A 183 -10.40 15.88 -15.33
N PRO A 184 -10.81 16.65 -16.36
CA PRO A 184 -9.93 17.63 -16.99
C PRO A 184 -9.66 18.86 -16.10
N HIS A 185 -10.46 19.07 -15.05
CA HIS A 185 -10.35 20.23 -14.17
C HIS A 185 -9.57 19.88 -12.89
N GLN A 186 -8.47 20.60 -12.64
CA GLN A 186 -7.63 20.42 -11.45
C GLN A 186 -8.43 20.48 -10.15
N THR A 187 -9.37 21.42 -10.04
CA THR A 187 -10.23 21.56 -8.86
C THR A 187 -11.03 20.30 -8.52
N ALA A 188 -11.44 19.53 -9.53
CA ALA A 188 -12.16 18.28 -9.29
C ALA A 188 -11.21 17.14 -8.86
N GLN A 189 -9.97 17.15 -9.35
CA GLN A 189 -8.93 16.20 -8.92
C GLN A 189 -8.57 16.47 -7.46
N ASP A 190 -8.25 17.72 -7.11
CA ASP A 190 -7.88 18.14 -5.75
C ASP A 190 -9.01 17.84 -4.74
N LEU A 191 -10.26 18.11 -5.12
CA LEU A 191 -11.42 17.79 -4.27
C LEU A 191 -11.59 16.28 -4.08
N GLY A 192 -11.41 15.49 -5.14
CA GLY A 192 -11.47 14.04 -5.07
C GLY A 192 -10.39 13.46 -4.16
N ASP A 193 -9.16 13.96 -4.27
CA ASP A 193 -8.04 13.55 -3.43
C ASP A 193 -8.25 13.93 -1.97
N ALA A 194 -8.76 15.14 -1.69
CA ALA A 194 -9.12 15.57 -0.35
C ALA A 194 -10.21 14.67 0.27
N ILE A 195 -11.29 14.38 -0.47
CA ILE A 195 -12.38 13.51 0.03
C ILE A 195 -11.85 12.09 0.27
N ARG A 196 -11.03 11.56 -0.63
CA ARG A 196 -10.39 10.24 -0.48
C ARG A 196 -9.52 10.18 0.77
N GLY A 197 -8.66 11.17 0.97
CA GLY A 197 -7.79 11.29 2.15
C GLY A 197 -8.59 11.36 3.46
N ILE A 198 -9.66 12.17 3.49
CA ILE A 198 -10.55 12.29 4.65
C ILE A 198 -11.27 10.96 4.94
N CYS A 199 -11.80 10.29 3.91
CA CYS A 199 -12.48 9.00 4.08
C CYS A 199 -11.51 7.92 4.60
N ASN A 200 -10.32 7.80 4.01
CA ASN A 200 -9.32 6.81 4.44
C ASN A 200 -8.84 7.06 5.87
N THR A 201 -8.57 8.33 6.21
CA THR A 201 -8.16 8.71 7.58
C THR A 201 -9.28 8.43 8.58
N THR A 202 -10.53 8.75 8.23
CA THR A 202 -11.69 8.48 9.08
C THR A 202 -11.90 6.98 9.27
N LEU A 203 -11.77 6.17 8.22
CA LEU A 203 -11.85 4.71 8.31
C LEU A 203 -10.76 4.15 9.22
N ALA A 204 -9.51 4.60 9.08
CA ALA A 204 -8.41 4.17 9.94
C ALA A 204 -8.63 4.53 11.41
N LEU A 205 -9.13 5.74 11.69
CA LEU A 205 -9.45 6.19 13.04
C LEU A 205 -10.61 5.40 13.66
N LEU A 206 -11.72 5.25 12.93
CA LEU A 206 -12.89 4.51 13.39
C LEU A 206 -12.56 3.04 13.63
N PHE A 207 -11.79 2.43 12.74
CA PHE A 207 -11.32 1.06 12.92
C PHE A 207 -10.45 0.92 14.17
N THR A 208 -9.49 1.83 14.34
CA THR A 208 -8.61 1.81 15.51
C THR A 208 -9.43 1.99 16.78
N ALA A 209 -10.35 2.96 16.83
CA ALA A 209 -11.24 3.16 17.96
C ALA A 209 -12.07 1.89 18.27
N ALA A 210 -12.61 1.22 17.26
CA ALA A 210 -13.33 -0.03 17.43
C ALA A 210 -12.43 -1.14 18.00
N LEU A 211 -11.20 -1.30 17.50
CA LEU A 211 -10.23 -2.24 18.06
C LEU A 211 -9.90 -1.95 19.53
N PHE A 212 -9.71 -0.68 19.89
CA PHE A 212 -9.45 -0.29 21.27
C PHE A 212 -10.64 -0.58 22.18
N ILE A 213 -11.86 -0.22 21.75
CA ILE A 213 -13.09 -0.51 22.50
C ILE A 213 -13.24 -2.02 22.70
N TRP A 214 -13.04 -2.81 21.64
CA TRP A 214 -13.14 -4.26 21.73
C TRP A 214 -12.08 -4.85 22.67
N GLY A 215 -10.82 -4.44 22.52
CA GLY A 215 -9.67 -5.00 23.23
C GLY A 215 -9.59 -4.61 24.70
N PHE A 216 -10.06 -3.42 25.09
CA PHE A 216 -9.94 -2.92 26.47
C PHE A 216 -11.26 -2.89 27.23
N ILE A 217 -12.41 -2.75 26.56
CA ILE A 217 -13.71 -2.56 27.22
C ILE A 217 -14.58 -3.80 27.06
N VAL A 218 -14.87 -4.23 25.83
CA VAL A 218 -15.87 -5.28 25.56
C VAL A 218 -15.36 -6.66 25.96
N ASN A 219 -14.16 -7.05 25.51
CA ASN A 219 -13.66 -8.42 25.65
C ASN A 219 -12.26 -8.49 26.27
N ARG A 220 -11.98 -7.61 27.26
CA ARG A 220 -10.65 -7.46 27.89
C ARG A 220 -9.99 -8.79 28.29
N LYS A 221 -10.72 -9.69 28.96
CA LYS A 221 -10.16 -10.97 29.43
C LYS A 221 -9.78 -11.90 28.27
N ARG A 222 -10.55 -11.87 27.18
CA ARG A 222 -10.32 -12.72 25.99
C ARG A 222 -9.23 -12.12 25.09
N ALA A 223 -9.24 -10.80 24.92
CA ALA A 223 -8.29 -10.06 24.10
C ALA A 223 -6.83 -10.20 24.59
N TRP A 224 -6.63 -10.19 25.92
CA TRP A 224 -5.29 -10.22 26.52
C TRP A 224 -4.90 -11.59 27.08
N ARG A 225 -5.55 -12.67 26.62
CA ARG A 225 -5.19 -14.03 27.01
C ARG A 225 -3.87 -14.44 26.34
N THR A 226 -2.88 -14.80 27.14
CA THR A 226 -1.55 -15.24 26.69
C THR A 226 -1.52 -16.70 26.24
N ASP A 227 -2.41 -17.53 26.77
CA ASP A 227 -2.40 -19.00 26.59
C ASP A 227 -2.78 -19.48 25.18
N GLY A 228 -3.15 -18.56 24.28
CA GLY A 228 -3.63 -18.89 22.93
C GLY A 228 -3.27 -17.84 21.89
N GLY A 229 -2.14 -17.15 22.01
CA GLY A 229 -1.65 -16.18 21.01
C GLY A 229 -2.53 -14.95 20.78
N THR A 230 -3.68 -14.85 21.46
CA THR A 230 -4.66 -13.77 21.28
C THR A 230 -4.11 -12.42 21.73
N ALA A 231 -3.32 -12.40 22.81
CA ALA A 231 -2.62 -11.19 23.24
C ALA A 231 -1.62 -10.67 22.21
N VAL A 232 -0.86 -11.57 21.56
CA VAL A 232 0.08 -11.21 20.49
C VAL A 232 -0.70 -10.67 19.28
N PHE A 233 -1.81 -11.32 18.92
CA PHE A 233 -2.71 -10.82 17.88
C PHE A 233 -3.19 -9.39 18.18
N GLY A 234 -3.74 -9.16 19.37
CA GLY A 234 -4.27 -7.85 19.77
C GLY A 234 -3.20 -6.77 19.78
N ALA A 235 -2.00 -7.07 20.31
CA ALA A 235 -0.88 -6.13 20.32
C ALA A 235 -0.41 -5.78 18.89
N SER A 236 -0.23 -6.78 18.02
CA SER A 236 0.17 -6.56 16.63
C SER A 236 -0.89 -5.77 15.85
N ALA A 237 -2.18 -6.08 16.04
CA ALA A 237 -3.27 -5.37 15.40
C ALA A 237 -3.30 -3.88 15.81
N ILE A 238 -3.11 -3.58 17.10
CA ILE A 238 -3.05 -2.19 17.60
C ILE A 238 -1.84 -1.44 17.01
N ILE A 239 -0.66 -2.05 16.99
CA ILE A 239 0.55 -1.43 16.43
C ILE A 239 0.34 -1.10 14.94
N LEU A 240 -0.15 -2.07 14.16
CA LEU A 240 -0.43 -1.87 12.74
C LEU A 240 -1.55 -0.84 12.50
N ALA A 241 -2.54 -0.76 13.39
CA ALA A 241 -3.60 0.24 13.31
C ALA A 241 -3.06 1.67 13.53
N ILE A 242 -2.17 1.85 14.53
CA ILE A 242 -1.47 3.12 14.76
C ILE A 242 -0.60 3.48 13.56
N MET A 243 0.17 2.53 13.00
CA MET A 243 0.97 2.79 11.80
C MET A 243 0.09 3.18 10.61
N SER A 244 -1.07 2.54 10.43
CA SER A 244 -2.04 2.90 9.39
C SER A 244 -2.55 4.34 9.56
N ILE A 245 -2.85 4.78 10.79
CA ILE A 245 -3.21 6.18 11.06
C ILE A 245 -2.09 7.14 10.65
N VAL A 246 -0.85 6.84 11.07
CA VAL A 246 0.31 7.70 10.74
C VAL A 246 0.49 7.81 9.23
N ILE A 247 0.43 6.69 8.50
CA ILE A 247 0.54 6.69 7.04
C ILE A 247 -0.59 7.50 6.38
N ASN A 248 -1.83 7.37 6.87
CA ASN A 248 -2.96 8.16 6.37
C ASN A 248 -2.77 9.65 6.58
N PHE A 249 -2.27 10.07 7.75
CA PHE A 249 -1.93 11.48 7.97
C PHE A 249 -0.82 11.95 7.03
N ILE A 250 0.23 11.14 6.85
CA ILE A 250 1.30 11.48 5.90
C ILE A 250 0.74 11.64 4.48
N LEU A 251 -0.17 10.77 4.04
CA LEU A 251 -0.84 10.88 2.74
C LEU A 251 -1.69 12.15 2.58
N VAL A 252 -2.21 12.71 3.68
CA VAL A 252 -2.98 13.96 3.67
C VAL A 252 -2.07 15.20 3.72
N PHE A 253 -0.88 15.08 4.33
CA PHE A 253 0.04 16.22 4.49
C PHE A 253 1.13 16.30 3.41
N MET A 254 1.56 15.16 2.88
CA MET A 254 2.58 15.04 1.85
C MET A 254 1.92 14.46 0.62
N ASP A 255 1.34 15.36 -0.17
CA ASP A 255 0.80 15.02 -1.47
C ASP A 255 1.89 14.35 -2.33
N GLU A 256 1.49 13.41 -3.18
CA GLU A 256 2.30 12.83 -4.27
C GLU A 256 3.29 11.69 -3.96
N MET A 257 3.26 11.06 -2.77
CA MET A 257 4.05 9.82 -2.56
C MET A 257 3.41 8.61 -3.25
N LEU A 258 3.78 8.35 -4.50
CA LEU A 258 3.18 7.33 -5.38
C LEU A 258 3.17 5.89 -4.82
N TRP A 259 4.18 5.52 -4.04
CA TRP A 259 4.31 4.18 -3.45
C TRP A 259 3.56 4.02 -2.12
N LEU A 260 3.19 5.13 -1.47
CA LEU A 260 2.66 5.14 -0.11
C LEU A 260 1.23 4.58 -0.01
N PRO A 261 0.30 4.79 -0.96
CA PRO A 261 -1.01 4.14 -0.95
C PRO A 261 -0.91 2.61 -0.98
N SER A 262 -0.02 2.05 -1.80
CA SER A 262 0.20 0.61 -1.87
C SER A 262 0.80 0.05 -0.58
N LEU A 263 1.67 0.81 0.10
CA LEU A 263 2.17 0.46 1.43
C LEU A 263 1.04 0.47 2.47
N LEU A 264 0.16 1.47 2.43
CA LEU A 264 -0.99 1.54 3.33
C LEU A 264 -1.88 0.31 3.16
N TRP A 265 -2.22 -0.07 1.92
CA TRP A 265 -3.00 -1.26 1.65
C TRP A 265 -2.30 -2.53 2.15
N ALA A 266 -0.99 -2.65 1.95
CA ALA A 266 -0.22 -3.77 2.51
C ALA A 266 -0.30 -3.81 4.05
N VAL A 267 -0.06 -2.69 4.74
CA VAL A 267 -0.13 -2.60 6.21
C VAL A 267 -1.52 -3.00 6.70
N VAL A 268 -2.58 -2.53 6.06
CA VAL A 268 -3.96 -2.92 6.39
C VAL A 268 -4.13 -4.42 6.21
N MET A 269 -3.74 -5.00 5.07
CA MET A 269 -3.83 -6.45 4.82
C MET A 269 -3.05 -7.31 5.81
N TRP A 270 -1.97 -6.79 6.37
CA TRP A 270 -1.18 -7.49 7.38
C TRP A 270 -1.84 -7.52 8.77
N GLN A 271 -2.82 -6.67 9.06
CA GLN A 271 -3.54 -6.66 10.35
C GLN A 271 -4.32 -7.95 10.65
N TYR A 272 -4.57 -8.76 9.64
CA TYR A 272 -5.36 -10.00 9.73
C TYR A 272 -4.49 -11.23 9.95
N VAL A 273 -3.19 -11.14 9.60
CA VAL A 273 -2.23 -12.24 9.68
C VAL A 273 -2.05 -12.77 11.09
N PRO A 274 -2.00 -11.95 12.16
CA PRO A 274 -1.75 -12.51 13.48
C PRO A 274 -2.88 -13.45 13.95
N LEU A 275 -4.09 -13.36 13.36
CA LEU A 275 -5.21 -14.29 13.61
C LEU A 275 -4.94 -15.67 12.99
N THR A 276 -4.15 -15.69 11.91
CA THR A 276 -3.88 -16.85 11.06
C THR A 276 -2.61 -17.61 11.48
N ILE A 277 -1.59 -16.92 12.01
CA ILE A 277 -0.34 -17.54 12.53
C ILE A 277 -0.62 -18.42 13.76
N HIS A 278 -1.57 -18.04 14.61
CA HIS A 278 -1.95 -18.87 15.76
C HIS A 278 -2.59 -20.20 15.33
N SER A 279 -3.40 -20.20 14.27
CA SER A 279 -4.00 -21.41 13.70
C SER A 279 -2.93 -22.38 13.15
N LEU A 280 -1.82 -21.85 12.64
CA LEU A 280 -0.64 -22.63 12.19
C LEU A 280 0.23 -23.13 13.34
N LEU A 281 0.44 -22.34 14.40
CA LEU A 281 1.17 -22.79 15.60
C LEU A 281 0.45 -23.96 16.29
N LEU A 282 -0.88 -23.93 16.31
CA LEU A 282 -1.68 -25.08 16.74
C LEU A 282 -1.52 -26.29 15.82
N PHE A 283 -1.24 -26.13 14.52
CA PHE A 283 -0.97 -27.26 13.61
C PHE A 283 0.37 -27.95 13.88
N PHE A 284 1.44 -27.18 14.13
CA PHE A 284 2.75 -27.78 14.46
C PHE A 284 2.81 -28.35 15.88
N LEU A 285 1.95 -27.89 16.78
CA LEU A 285 1.95 -28.29 18.20
C LEU A 285 0.80 -29.24 18.59
N SER A 286 -0.27 -29.35 17.79
CA SER A 286 -1.40 -30.25 18.08
C SER A 286 -1.20 -31.63 17.47
N LYS A 287 -1.11 -32.64 18.34
CA LYS A 287 -1.18 -34.06 17.98
C LYS A 287 -2.61 -34.57 17.68
N ASN A 288 -3.64 -33.73 17.55
CA ASN A 288 -5.01 -34.19 17.30
C ASN A 288 -5.80 -33.29 16.32
N PRO A 289 -6.23 -33.81 15.15
CA PRO A 289 -6.96 -33.05 14.13
C PRO A 289 -8.50 -32.99 14.30
N ALA A 290 -9.06 -33.36 15.46
CA ALA A 290 -10.47 -33.76 15.55
C ALA A 290 -11.36 -33.02 16.56
N THR A 291 -11.04 -31.80 16.98
CA THR A 291 -11.99 -30.98 17.75
C THR A 291 -12.35 -29.71 17.00
N PRO A 292 -13.59 -29.57 16.50
CA PRO A 292 -14.05 -28.31 15.93
C PRO A 292 -14.00 -27.25 17.03
N ALA A 293 -13.27 -26.18 16.73
CA ALA A 293 -13.08 -25.01 17.57
C ALA A 293 -14.43 -24.48 18.09
N GLN A 294 -14.73 -24.74 19.37
CA GLN A 294 -15.76 -24.04 20.14
C GLN A 294 -15.30 -22.61 20.47
N TRP A 295 -15.04 -21.79 19.45
CA TRP A 295 -14.62 -20.40 19.63
C TRP A 295 -15.50 -19.45 18.82
N TYR A 296 -16.78 -19.40 19.21
CA TYR A 296 -17.58 -18.18 19.17
C TYR A 296 -17.98 -17.84 20.60
#